data_AF-A0A7W1VQ95-F1
#
_entry.id   AF-A0A7W1VQ95-F1
#
_cell.length_a   1.000
_cell.length_b   1.000
_cell.length_c   1.000
_cell.angle_alpha   90.00
_cell.angle_beta   90.00
_cell.angle_gamma   90.00
#
_symmetry.space_group_name_H-M   'P 1'
#
loop_
_entity.id
_entity.type
_entity.pdbx_description
1 polymer ?
#
loop_
_entity_poly.entity_id
_entity_poly.type
_entity_poly.pdbx_seq_one_letter_code
_entity_poly.pdbx_strand_id
1 'polypeptide(L)'
;MVILAYREYETWFLSAADSLRGVCGLPSDLCAPSNPESIRDAIGWLSNKMPVPYNEPEHQPRMTGEFHFEQAMQSQSFNRGFKKLKDFLLT
;
A
#
# COMPACT_ATOMS: atom_id res chain seq x y z
N MET A 1 17.40 12.28 -2.38
CA MET A 1 16.23 13.02 -1.87
C MET A 1 15.08 12.03 -1.77
N VAL A 2 14.91 11.42 -0.60
CA VAL A 2 13.84 10.44 -0.33
C VAL A 2 12.66 11.24 0.22
N ILE A 3 11.83 11.73 -0.70
CA ILE A 3 10.44 11.98 -0.35
C ILE A 3 9.81 10.61 -0.57
N LEU A 4 9.73 9.80 0.49
CA LEU A 4 8.80 8.67 0.50
C LEU A 4 7.41 9.31 0.54
N ALA A 5 6.99 9.81 -0.62
CA ALA A 5 5.98 10.84 -0.71
C ALA A 5 4.66 10.13 -0.51
N TYR A 6 4.16 10.07 0.71
CA TYR A 6 2.74 9.89 1.08
C TYR A 6 1.97 8.97 0.11
N ARG A 7 1.59 9.49 -1.07
CA ARG A 7 1.15 8.75 -2.27
C ARG A 7 1.79 7.39 -2.54
N GLU A 8 3.11 7.23 -2.36
CA GLU A 8 3.78 5.94 -2.55
C GLU A 8 3.30 4.91 -1.52
N TYR A 9 3.03 5.33 -0.29
CA TYR A 9 2.59 4.44 0.79
C TYR A 9 1.21 3.85 0.51
N GLU A 10 0.23 4.68 0.14
CA GLU A 10 -1.08 4.16 -0.28
C GLU A 10 -0.98 3.33 -1.56
N THR A 11 -0.11 3.71 -2.50
CA THR A 11 0.12 2.91 -3.72
C THR A 11 0.64 1.52 -3.39
N TRP A 12 1.46 1.39 -2.36
CA TRP A 12 1.93 0.10 -1.87
C TRP A 12 0.77 -0.71 -1.28
N PHE A 13 -0.13 -0.10 -0.51
CA PHE A 13 -1.36 -0.77 -0.04
C PHE A 13 -2.23 -1.28 -1.19
N LEU A 14 -2.39 -0.51 -2.27
CA LEU A 14 -3.06 -0.98 -3.48
C LEU A 14 -2.37 -2.22 -4.05
N SER A 15 -1.04 -2.23 -4.06
CA SER A 15 -0.24 -3.35 -4.58
C SER A 15 -0.38 -4.62 -3.73
N ALA A 16 -0.63 -4.46 -2.42
CA ALA A 16 -0.84 -5.57 -1.48
C ALA A 16 -2.32 -5.76 -1.10
N ALA A 17 -3.26 -5.27 -1.91
CA ALA A 17 -4.68 -5.22 -1.55
C ALA A 17 -5.26 -6.60 -1.21
N ASP A 18 -4.76 -7.68 -1.82
CA ASP A 18 -5.13 -9.05 -1.51
C ASP A 18 -4.83 -9.43 -0.04
N SER A 19 -3.72 -8.94 0.54
CA SER A 19 -3.40 -9.13 1.96
C SER A 19 -4.24 -8.26 2.89
N LEU A 20 -4.83 -7.17 2.39
CA LEU A 20 -5.60 -6.22 3.18
C LEU A 20 -7.12 -6.52 3.21
N ARG A 21 -7.55 -7.67 2.66
CA ARG A 21 -8.94 -8.13 2.71
C ARG A 21 -9.45 -8.16 4.14
N GLY A 22 -10.58 -7.50 4.42
CA GLY A 22 -11.16 -7.40 5.76
C GLY A 22 -10.49 -6.39 6.70
N VAL A 23 -9.34 -5.82 6.35
CA VAL A 23 -8.63 -4.82 7.16
C VAL A 23 -9.28 -3.46 7.00
N CYS A 24 -9.54 -2.75 8.11
CA CYS A 24 -10.23 -1.45 8.11
C CYS A 24 -11.58 -1.45 7.36
N GLY A 25 -12.26 -2.61 7.30
CA GLY A 25 -13.53 -2.76 6.59
C GLY A 25 -13.41 -2.92 5.07
N LEU A 26 -12.21 -3.17 4.56
CA LEU A 26 -12.00 -3.50 3.15
C LEU A 26 -12.74 -4.81 2.77
N PRO A 27 -13.22 -4.95 1.52
CA PRO A 27 -13.98 -6.12 1.08
C PRO A 27 -13.16 -7.41 1.16
N SER A 28 -13.83 -8.54 1.42
CA SER A 28 -13.19 -9.85 1.45
C SER A 28 -12.74 -10.34 0.07
N ASP A 29 -13.30 -9.78 -1.00
CA ASP A 29 -12.97 -10.04 -2.39
C ASP A 29 -12.07 -8.96 -3.00
N LEU A 30 -11.46 -8.10 -2.16
CA LEU A 30 -10.55 -7.05 -2.63
C LEU A 30 -9.39 -7.67 -3.41
N CYS A 31 -9.11 -7.12 -4.60
CA CYS A 31 -7.98 -7.55 -5.43
C CYS A 31 -7.11 -6.35 -5.77
N ALA A 32 -5.80 -6.58 -5.85
CA ALA A 32 -4.86 -5.57 -6.31
C ALA A 32 -5.19 -5.14 -7.75
N PRO A 33 -5.15 -3.84 -8.07
CA PRO A 33 -5.25 -3.37 -9.44
C PRO A 33 -4.03 -3.83 -10.24
N SER A 34 -4.21 -4.05 -11.55
CA SER A 34 -3.13 -4.55 -12.42
C SER A 34 -1.93 -3.61 -12.54
N ASN A 35 -2.16 -2.30 -12.40
CA ASN A 35 -1.10 -1.29 -12.38
C ASN A 35 -1.37 -0.27 -11.25
N PRO A 36 -1.00 -0.60 -10.00
CA PRO A 36 -1.24 0.26 -8.84
C PRO A 36 -0.64 1.66 -8.99
N GLU A 37 0.55 1.76 -9.56
CA GLU A 37 1.28 3.03 -9.72
C GLU A 37 0.64 3.96 -10.76
N SER A 38 -0.22 3.43 -11.64
CA SER A 38 -0.99 4.27 -12.58
C SER A 38 -2.19 4.95 -11.92
N ILE A 39 -2.60 4.52 -10.73
CA ILE A 39 -3.73 5.08 -10.01
C ILE A 39 -3.29 6.39 -9.35
N ARG A 40 -3.75 7.52 -9.91
CA ARG A 40 -3.39 8.86 -9.43
C ARG A 40 -3.92 9.17 -8.02
N ASP A 41 -5.04 8.56 -7.65
CA ASP A 41 -5.73 8.78 -6.37
C ASP A 41 -5.89 7.45 -5.62
N ALA A 42 -4.79 7.00 -5.01
CA ALA A 42 -4.77 5.78 -4.21
C ALA A 42 -5.66 5.87 -2.95
N ILE A 43 -5.74 7.06 -2.36
CA ILE A 43 -6.61 7.33 -1.20
C ILE A 43 -8.07 7.24 -1.59
N GLY A 44 -8.47 7.85 -2.70
CA GLY A 44 -9.82 7.73 -3.23
C GLY A 44 -10.15 6.28 -3.58
N TRP A 45 -9.19 5.52 -4.12
CA TRP A 45 -9.37 4.10 -4.38
C TRP A 45 -9.67 3.31 -3.10
N LEU A 46 -8.90 3.51 -2.03
CA LEU A 46 -9.14 2.88 -0.72
C LEU A 46 -10.48 3.34 -0.12
N SER A 47 -10.72 4.66 -0.09
CA SER A 47 -11.95 5.26 0.46
C SER A 47 -13.20 4.72 -0.22
N ASN A 48 -13.18 4.49 -1.53
CA ASN A 48 -14.31 3.93 -2.28
C ASN A 48 -14.59 2.45 -1.99
N LYS A 49 -13.65 1.75 -1.33
CA LYS A 49 -13.80 0.34 -0.92
C LYS A 49 -14.06 0.19 0.57
N MET A 50 -13.90 1.26 1.34
CA MET A 50 -14.07 1.26 2.78
C MET A 50 -15.47 1.77 3.16
N PRO A 51 -16.03 1.33 4.29
CA PRO A 51 -17.32 1.82 4.78
C PRO A 51 -17.25 3.26 5.30
N VAL A 52 -16.04 3.76 5.59
CA VAL A 52 -15.77 5.11 6.06
C VAL A 52 -14.68 5.75 5.21
N PRO A 53 -14.63 7.09 5.10
CA PRO A 53 -13.54 7.78 4.42
C PRO A 53 -12.18 7.35 4.97
N TYR A 54 -11.18 7.22 4.09
CA TYR A 54 -9.84 6.86 4.52
C TYR A 54 -9.24 7.95 5.44
N ASN A 55 -8.86 7.54 6.65
CA ASN A 55 -8.15 8.34 7.64
C ASN A 55 -6.75 7.75 7.84
N GLU A 56 -5.70 8.47 7.45
CA GLU A 56 -4.34 7.95 7.51
C GLU A 56 -3.84 7.62 8.92
N PRO A 57 -3.90 8.54 9.91
CA PRO A 57 -3.41 8.22 11.26
C PRO A 57 -4.00 6.94 11.84
N GLU A 58 -5.25 6.63 11.50
CA GLU A 58 -5.93 5.43 11.98
C GLU A 58 -5.65 4.20 11.11
N HIS A 59 -5.72 4.35 9.79
CA HIS A 59 -5.70 3.20 8.88
C HIS A 59 -4.30 2.78 8.48
N GLN A 60 -3.36 3.71 8.29
CA GLN A 60 -1.99 3.37 7.88
C GLN A 60 -1.36 2.34 8.84
N PRO A 61 -1.34 2.54 10.18
CA PRO A 61 -0.71 1.56 11.07
C PRO A 61 -1.36 0.18 11.03
N ARG A 62 -2.69 0.12 10.90
CA ARG A 62 -3.44 -1.15 10.84
C ARG A 62 -3.17 -1.88 9.53
N MET A 63 -3.24 -1.19 8.40
CA MET A 63 -2.94 -1.76 7.09
C MET A 63 -1.48 -2.22 7.02
N THR A 64 -0.54 -1.45 7.58
CA THR A 64 0.87 -1.82 7.65
C THR A 64 1.13 -3.08 8.47
N GLY A 65 0.34 -3.33 9.53
CA GLY A 65 0.46 -4.54 10.34
C GLY A 65 0.14 -5.83 9.55
N GLU A 66 -0.80 -5.75 8.61
CA GLU A 66 -1.24 -6.87 7.77
C GLU A 66 -0.60 -6.87 6.37
N PHE A 67 0.33 -5.94 6.13
CA PHE A 67 0.88 -5.68 4.82
C PHE A 67 1.87 -6.76 4.37
N HIS A 68 1.52 -7.53 3.34
CA HIS A 68 2.42 -8.53 2.79
C HIS A 68 3.41 -7.95 1.77
N PHE A 69 4.69 -7.91 2.15
CA PHE A 69 5.77 -7.40 1.31
C PHE A 69 5.90 -8.12 -0.04
N GLU A 70 5.69 -9.44 -0.10
CA GLU A 70 5.79 -10.20 -1.36
C GLU A 70 4.79 -9.74 -2.42
N GLN A 71 3.58 -9.36 -2.01
CA GLN A 71 2.56 -8.84 -2.92
C GLN A 71 2.94 -7.44 -3.40
N ALA A 72 3.44 -6.60 -2.48
CA ALA A 72 3.88 -5.25 -2.80
C ALA A 72 5.11 -5.20 -3.72
N MET A 73 5.93 -6.27 -3.80
CA MET A 73 7.09 -6.33 -4.70
C MET A 73 6.75 -6.19 -6.18
N GLN A 74 5.48 -6.36 -6.56
CA GLN A 74 4.99 -6.09 -7.91
C GLN A 74 5.04 -4.59 -8.27
N SER A 75 5.01 -3.70 -7.27
CA SER A 75 5.25 -2.27 -7.47
C SER A 75 6.75 -1.99 -7.66
N GLN A 76 7.07 -1.25 -8.72
CA GLN A 76 8.45 -0.87 -9.02
C GLN A 76 9.04 0.06 -7.95
N SER A 77 8.24 0.99 -7.44
CA SER A 77 8.60 1.91 -6.37
C SER A 77 8.85 1.17 -5.06
N PHE A 78 7.98 0.24 -4.68
CA PHE A 78 8.19 -0.57 -3.47
C PHE A 78 9.46 -1.42 -3.56
N ASN A 79 9.65 -2.16 -4.67
CA ASN A 79 10.83 -2.97 -4.90
C ASN A 79 12.13 -2.12 -4.86
N ARG A 80 12.11 -0.91 -5.43
CA ARG A 80 13.24 0.02 -5.37
C ARG A 80 13.51 0.52 -3.95
N GLY A 81 12.46 0.87 -3.20
CA GLY A 81 12.56 1.29 -1.80
C GLY A 81 13.13 0.17 -0.93
N PHE A 82 12.60 -1.04 -1.07
CA PHE A 82 13.04 -2.23 -0.35
C PHE A 82 14.52 -2.57 -0.62
N LYS A 83 14.96 -2.53 -1.88
CA LYS A 83 16.38 -2.72 -2.23
C LYS A 83 17.28 -1.71 -1.53
N LYS A 84 16.92 -0.42 -1.57
CA LYS A 84 17.69 0.63 -0.89
C LYS A 84 17.73 0.44 0.63
N LEU A 85 16.61 0.06 1.25
CA LEU A 85 16.55 -0.24 2.68
C LEU A 85 17.44 -1.43 3.03
N LYS A 86 17.39 -2.50 2.22
CA LYS A 86 18.24 -3.67 2.39
C LYS A 86 19.72 -3.30 2.27
N ASP A 87 20.10 -2.53 1.27
CA ASP A 87 21.49 -2.08 1.07
C ASP A 87 21.97 -1.25 2.27
N PHE A 88 21.12 -0.36 2.79
CA PHE A 88 21.41 0.46 3.97
C PHE A 88 21.55 -0.35 5.26
N LEU A 89 20.73 -1.39 5.47
CA LEU A 89 20.77 -2.21 6.68
C LEU A 89 21.93 -3.23 6.68
N LEU A 90 22.52 -3.50 5.52
CA LEU A 90 23.66 -4.40 5.34
C LEU A 90 25.00 -3.66 5.22
N THR A 91 25.01 -2.34 5.43
CA THR A 91 26.22 -1.50 5.55
C THR A 91 26.53 -1.21 7.02
#